data_AF-A0A101HI40-F1
#
_entry.id   AF-A0A101HI40-F1
#
_cell.length_a   1.000
_cell.length_b   1.000
_cell.length_c   1.000
_cell.angle_alpha   90.00
_cell.angle_beta   90.00
_cell.angle_gamma   90.00
#
_symmetry.space_group_name_H-M   'P 1'
#
loop_
_entity.id
_entity.type
_entity.pdbx_description
1 polymer ?
#
loop_
_entity_poly.entity_id
_entity_poly.type
_entity_poly.pdbx_seq_one_letter_code
_entity_poly.pdbx_strand_id
1 'polypeptide(L)'
;GHSNSDHKSKNSNFALLCEVNLTEPVENSIAYAKSVAEVASTIGGGKPILQSLEDLRCGRRSTWSRLEKSFTDPSLEDVTPGDIAMALPYRIVQNIKEALVTLDKVMPGINSGSTLLYAPEVKFRSSKISTNKKLETKIKGLYVAGDGAGLSGSITGAAATGLLFARGIK
;
A
#
# COMPACT_ATOMS: atom_id res chain seq x y z
N GLY A 1 0.25 -2.51 -7.60
CA GLY A 1 1.12 -2.19 -8.75
C GLY A 1 1.62 -3.46 -9.40
N HIS A 2 1.94 -3.42 -10.69
CA HIS A 2 2.58 -4.52 -11.42
C HIS A 2 3.53 -3.95 -12.49
N SER A 3 4.40 -4.81 -13.03
CA SER A 3 5.24 -4.52 -14.20
C SER A 3 5.35 -5.79 -15.04
N ASN A 4 5.42 -5.61 -16.36
CA ASN A 4 5.77 -6.68 -17.28
C ASN A 4 7.30 -6.76 -17.43
N SER A 5 7.80 -7.90 -17.90
CA SER A 5 9.23 -8.15 -18.11
C SER A 5 9.85 -7.29 -19.20
N ASP A 6 9.02 -6.71 -20.09
CA ASP A 6 9.46 -5.85 -21.18
C ASP A 6 9.53 -4.36 -20.78
N HIS A 7 9.13 -4.00 -19.56
CA HIS A 7 9.23 -2.66 -18.98
C HIS A 7 8.75 -1.51 -19.88
N LYS A 8 7.76 -1.76 -20.75
CA LYS A 8 7.29 -0.77 -21.75
C LYS A 8 6.51 0.41 -21.17
N SER A 9 6.12 0.36 -19.90
CA SER A 9 5.38 1.45 -19.25
C SER A 9 6.23 2.71 -19.20
N LYS A 10 5.64 3.85 -19.58
CA LYS A 10 6.27 5.18 -19.42
C LYS A 10 6.41 5.60 -17.96
N ASN A 11 5.57 5.03 -17.09
CA ASN A 11 5.51 5.38 -15.67
C ASN A 11 6.15 4.30 -14.81
N SER A 12 6.91 4.76 -13.81
CA SER A 12 7.34 3.97 -12.66
C SER A 12 6.36 4.19 -11.51
N ASN A 13 5.95 3.11 -10.84
CA ASN A 13 5.09 3.17 -9.66
C ASN A 13 5.66 2.32 -8.53
N PHE A 14 5.36 2.71 -7.29
CA PHE A 14 5.63 1.93 -6.10
C PHE A 14 4.64 2.33 -5.00
N ALA A 15 4.47 1.45 -4.00
CA ALA A 15 3.65 1.74 -2.84
C ALA A 15 4.47 2.50 -1.80
N LEU A 16 4.08 3.75 -1.50
CA LEU A 16 4.58 4.50 -0.35
C LEU A 16 3.59 4.34 0.80
N LEU A 17 4.03 3.66 1.87
CA LEU A 17 3.17 3.26 2.97
C LEU A 17 3.64 3.86 4.29
N CYS A 18 2.68 4.24 5.14
CA CYS A 18 2.95 4.57 6.54
C CYS A 18 2.55 3.37 7.42
N GLU A 19 3.49 2.92 8.25
CA GLU A 19 3.18 1.91 9.26
C GLU A 19 2.42 2.54 10.43
N VAL A 20 1.30 1.93 10.79
CA VAL A 20 0.47 2.35 11.91
C VAL A 20 0.54 1.26 12.97
N ASN A 21 1.17 1.57 14.08
CA ASN A 21 1.18 0.75 15.28
C ASN A 21 0.11 1.27 16.22
N LEU A 22 -0.88 0.44 16.53
CA LEU A 22 -1.88 0.77 17.53
C LEU A 22 -1.56 0.03 18.84
N THR A 23 -1.79 0.70 19.96
CA THR A 23 -1.59 0.18 21.31
C THR A 23 -2.92 0.12 22.04
N GLU A 24 -2.93 -0.48 23.23
CA GLU A 24 -4.10 -0.44 24.11
C GLU A 24 -4.71 0.98 24.22
N PRO A 25 -6.05 1.10 24.21
CA PRO A 25 -7.05 0.02 24.16
C PRO A 25 -7.44 -0.42 22.73
N VAL A 26 -6.93 0.23 21.68
CA VAL A 26 -7.34 -0.02 20.29
C VAL A 26 -6.27 -0.83 19.57
N GLU A 27 -6.31 -2.15 19.65
CA GLU A 27 -5.26 -2.99 19.03
C GLU A 27 -5.61 -3.49 17.62
N ASN A 28 -6.87 -3.32 17.19
CA ASN A 28 -7.35 -3.87 15.93
C ASN A 28 -6.98 -2.99 14.72
N SER A 29 -5.74 -3.15 14.26
CA SER A 29 -5.20 -2.46 13.08
C SER A 29 -5.95 -2.77 11.79
N ILE A 30 -6.54 -3.97 11.67
CA ILE A 30 -7.33 -4.37 10.51
C ILE A 30 -8.61 -3.56 10.43
N ALA A 31 -9.34 -3.42 11.56
CA ALA A 31 -10.55 -2.62 11.61
C ALA A 31 -10.27 -1.15 11.28
N TYR A 32 -9.21 -0.58 11.85
CA TYR A 32 -8.79 0.78 11.54
C TYR A 32 -8.48 0.98 10.05
N ALA A 33 -7.70 0.07 9.46
CA ALA A 33 -7.36 0.13 8.04
C ALA A 33 -8.59 -0.01 7.14
N LYS A 34 -9.58 -0.84 7.53
CA LYS A 34 -10.88 -0.94 6.83
C LYS A 34 -11.65 0.36 6.88
N SER A 35 -11.76 1.00 8.04
CA SER A 35 -12.46 2.29 8.15
C SER A 35 -11.83 3.37 7.28
N VAL A 36 -10.50 3.45 7.22
CA VAL A 36 -9.81 4.38 6.31
C VAL A 36 -10.12 4.06 4.85
N ALA A 37 -10.09 2.77 4.48
CA ALA A 37 -10.42 2.33 3.11
C ALA A 37 -11.88 2.62 2.73
N GLU A 38 -12.82 2.48 3.66
CA GLU A 38 -14.24 2.80 3.46
C GLU A 38 -14.46 4.29 3.23
N VAL A 39 -13.82 5.15 4.03
CA VAL A 39 -13.88 6.61 3.83
C VAL A 39 -13.30 6.99 2.45
N ALA A 40 -12.13 6.44 2.11
CA ALA A 40 -11.50 6.70 0.82
C ALA A 40 -12.36 6.21 -0.36
N SER A 41 -12.97 5.03 -0.24
CA SER A 41 -13.89 4.48 -1.25
C SER A 41 -15.14 5.35 -1.39
N THR A 42 -15.68 5.87 -0.28
CA THR A 42 -16.86 6.74 -0.28
C THR A 42 -16.57 8.05 -1.02
N ILE A 43 -15.47 8.73 -0.67
CA ILE A 43 -15.09 10.00 -1.30
C ILE A 43 -14.66 9.79 -2.76
N GLY A 44 -14.05 8.63 -3.06
CA GLY A 44 -13.69 8.23 -4.41
C GLY A 44 -14.86 7.73 -5.27
N GLY A 45 -16.10 7.70 -4.75
CA GLY A 45 -17.27 7.23 -5.51
C GLY A 45 -17.19 5.75 -5.90
N GLY A 46 -16.62 4.92 -5.01
CA GLY A 46 -16.37 3.49 -5.25
C GLY A 46 -15.06 3.19 -5.99
N LYS A 47 -14.28 4.20 -6.35
CA LYS A 47 -13.00 4.07 -7.06
C LYS A 47 -11.85 4.63 -6.23
N PRO A 48 -10.58 4.24 -6.50
CA PRO A 48 -9.43 4.90 -5.91
C PRO A 48 -9.40 6.39 -6.25
N ILE A 49 -8.93 7.19 -5.29
CA ILE A 49 -8.73 8.63 -5.44
C ILE A 49 -7.40 8.87 -6.17
N LEU A 50 -7.44 9.70 -7.20
CA LEU A 50 -6.26 10.22 -7.89
C LEU A 50 -6.06 11.70 -7.53
N GLN A 51 -4.85 12.07 -7.13
CA GLN A 51 -4.49 13.47 -6.84
C GLN A 51 -3.06 13.76 -7.29
N SER A 52 -2.82 14.94 -7.86
CA SER A 52 -1.45 15.41 -8.10
C SER A 52 -0.80 15.86 -6.79
N LEU A 53 0.51 15.69 -6.66
CA LEU A 53 1.24 16.14 -5.47
C LEU A 53 1.13 17.67 -5.29
N GLU A 54 1.05 18.42 -6.38
CA GLU A 54 0.82 19.87 -6.33
C GLU A 54 -0.53 20.22 -5.70
N ASP A 55 -1.61 19.57 -6.15
CA ASP A 55 -2.94 19.82 -5.61
C ASP A 55 -3.03 19.41 -4.12
N LEU A 56 -2.38 18.31 -3.74
CA LEU A 56 -2.28 17.90 -2.32
C LEU A 56 -1.55 18.96 -1.47
N ARG A 57 -0.48 19.57 -1.98
CA ARG A 57 0.24 20.65 -1.28
C ARG A 57 -0.60 21.91 -1.14
N CYS A 58 -1.36 22.25 -2.18
CA CYS A 58 -2.30 23.37 -2.15
C CYS A 58 -3.54 23.11 -1.29
N GLY A 59 -3.72 21.91 -0.74
CA GLY A 59 -4.90 21.54 0.05
C GLY A 59 -6.18 21.59 -0.78
N ARG A 60 -6.11 21.18 -2.05
CA ARG A 60 -7.25 21.21 -2.97
C ARG A 60 -7.41 19.89 -3.69
N ARG A 61 -8.64 19.63 -4.09
CA ARG A 61 -9.02 18.51 -4.96
C ARG A 61 -8.38 18.62 -6.35
N SER A 62 -7.92 17.50 -6.89
CA SER A 62 -7.60 17.36 -8.31
C SER A 62 -8.86 17.15 -9.17
N THR A 63 -8.84 17.65 -10.40
CA THR A 63 -9.86 17.46 -11.43
C THR A 63 -9.21 16.97 -12.72
N TRP A 64 -9.97 16.30 -13.60
CA TRP A 64 -9.44 15.87 -14.90
C TRP A 64 -8.80 17.03 -15.69
N SER A 65 -9.48 18.18 -15.75
CA SER A 65 -8.97 19.40 -16.39
C SER A 65 -7.63 19.94 -15.81
N ARG A 66 -7.27 19.56 -14.58
CA ARG A 66 -5.97 19.89 -13.98
C ARG A 66 -4.94 18.81 -14.26
N LEU A 67 -5.35 17.54 -14.16
CA LEU A 67 -4.49 16.39 -14.40
C LEU A 67 -4.03 16.32 -15.86
N GLU A 68 -4.88 16.68 -16.81
CA GLU A 68 -4.55 16.79 -18.25
C GLU A 68 -3.46 17.83 -18.54
N LYS A 69 -3.18 18.75 -17.61
CA LYS A 69 -2.11 19.75 -17.73
C LYS A 69 -0.80 19.27 -17.09
N SER A 70 -0.81 18.09 -16.46
CA SER A 70 0.37 17.49 -15.85
C SER A 70 1.26 16.86 -16.91
N PHE A 71 2.56 16.71 -16.60
CA PHE A 71 3.51 16.02 -17.47
C PHE A 71 3.40 14.49 -17.38
N THR A 72 2.60 13.97 -16.45
CA THR A 72 2.45 12.54 -16.18
C THR A 72 1.00 12.12 -16.43
N ASP A 73 0.81 11.17 -17.34
CA ASP A 73 -0.50 10.56 -17.57
C ASP A 73 -0.78 9.47 -16.52
N PRO A 74 -2.02 9.33 -16.02
CA PRO A 74 -2.38 8.24 -15.13
C PRO A 74 -2.23 6.88 -15.80
N SER A 75 -1.62 5.90 -15.14
CA SER A 75 -1.55 4.51 -15.65
C SER A 75 -2.76 3.66 -15.23
N LEU A 76 -3.53 4.13 -14.24
CA LEU A 76 -4.81 3.56 -13.85
C LEU A 76 -5.89 4.62 -14.11
N GLU A 77 -6.75 4.37 -15.09
CA GLU A 77 -7.80 5.31 -15.51
C GLU A 77 -9.12 5.12 -14.75
N ASP A 78 -9.34 3.94 -14.16
CA ASP A 78 -10.52 3.66 -13.33
C ASP A 78 -10.38 4.25 -11.92
N VAL A 79 -10.36 5.58 -11.87
CA VAL A 79 -10.10 6.40 -10.67
C VAL A 79 -11.01 7.61 -10.65
N THR A 80 -11.10 8.25 -9.48
CA THR A 80 -11.81 9.51 -9.30
C THR A 80 -10.81 10.59 -8.88
N PRO A 81 -10.64 11.68 -9.67
CA PRO A 81 -9.88 12.84 -9.23
C PRO A 81 -10.51 13.45 -7.97
N GLY A 82 -9.72 13.55 -6.91
CA GLY A 82 -10.23 13.85 -5.57
C GLY A 82 -9.21 14.52 -4.66
N ASP A 83 -9.52 14.54 -3.37
CA ASP A 83 -8.62 15.02 -2.32
C ASP A 83 -8.35 13.90 -1.31
N ILE A 84 -7.11 13.40 -1.32
CA ILE A 84 -6.64 12.34 -0.43
C ILE A 84 -6.68 12.80 1.03
N ALA A 85 -6.49 14.10 1.29
CA ALA A 85 -6.50 14.65 2.65
C ALA A 85 -7.88 14.60 3.31
N MET A 86 -8.96 14.48 2.53
CA MET A 86 -10.31 14.27 3.08
C MET A 86 -10.54 12.82 3.52
N ALA A 87 -9.77 11.87 2.97
CA ALA A 87 -9.95 10.45 3.23
C ALA A 87 -8.98 9.89 4.27
N LEU A 88 -7.74 10.37 4.25
CA LEU A 88 -6.68 9.85 5.11
C LEU A 88 -6.51 10.70 6.36
N PRO A 89 -6.23 10.08 7.53
CA PRO A 89 -5.84 10.79 8.74
C PRO A 89 -4.70 11.76 8.48
N TYR A 90 -4.77 12.95 9.10
CA TYR A 90 -3.78 14.02 8.93
C TYR A 90 -2.32 13.54 9.08
N ARG A 91 -2.06 12.69 10.08
CA ARG A 91 -0.72 12.13 10.33
C ARG A 91 -0.18 11.33 9.14
N ILE A 92 -1.02 10.52 8.49
CA ILE A 92 -0.63 9.74 7.32
C ILE A 92 -0.30 10.68 6.14
N VAL A 93 -1.13 11.70 5.93
CA VAL A 93 -0.91 12.70 4.86
C VAL A 93 0.41 13.45 5.07
N GLN A 94 0.70 13.90 6.31
CA GLN A 94 1.98 14.57 6.59
C GLN A 94 3.16 13.64 6.41
N ASN A 95 3.10 12.42 6.93
CA ASN A 95 4.16 11.43 6.75
C ASN A 95 4.46 11.19 5.26
N ILE A 96 3.43 11.08 4.41
CA ILE A 96 3.60 10.92 2.96
C ILE A 96 4.30 12.13 2.35
N LYS A 97 3.87 13.36 2.70
CA LYS A 97 4.48 14.60 2.19
C LYS A 97 5.96 14.71 2.60
N GLU A 98 6.28 14.46 3.87
CA GLU A 98 7.64 14.49 4.40
C GLU A 98 8.52 13.38 3.79
N ALA A 99 7.95 12.18 3.59
CA ALA A 99 8.64 11.08 2.94
C ALA A 99 9.00 11.42 1.49
N LEU A 100 8.10 12.05 0.72
CA LEU A 100 8.39 12.48 -0.65
C LEU A 100 9.49 13.55 -0.71
N VAL A 101 9.47 14.52 0.21
CA VAL A 101 10.54 15.53 0.33
C VAL A 101 11.88 14.87 0.65
N THR A 102 11.89 13.89 1.55
CA THR A 102 13.11 13.19 1.94
C THR A 102 13.62 12.28 0.83
N LEU A 103 12.71 11.56 0.16
CA LEU A 103 13.02 10.63 -0.91
C LEU A 103 13.56 11.32 -2.16
N ASP A 104 13.16 12.57 -2.40
CA ASP A 104 13.69 13.40 -3.50
C ASP A 104 15.20 13.59 -3.44
N LYS A 105 15.80 13.54 -2.24
CA LYS A 105 17.26 13.61 -2.06
C LYS A 105 17.99 12.41 -2.66
N VAL A 106 17.30 11.27 -2.77
CA VAL A 106 17.86 10.00 -3.27
C VAL A 106 17.34 9.68 -4.68
N MET A 107 16.13 10.11 -4.99
CA MET A 107 15.49 9.93 -6.30
C MET A 107 14.93 11.28 -6.80
N PRO A 108 15.79 12.14 -7.38
CA PRO A 108 15.41 13.48 -7.80
C PRO A 108 14.24 13.49 -8.78
N GLY A 109 13.27 14.35 -8.53
CA GLY A 109 12.08 14.53 -9.37
C GLY A 109 10.85 13.81 -8.86
N ILE A 110 10.99 12.90 -7.88
CA ILE A 110 9.83 12.23 -7.27
C ILE A 110 8.91 13.22 -6.54
N ASN A 111 9.46 14.31 -6.03
CA ASN A 111 8.71 15.34 -5.31
C ASN A 111 8.22 16.46 -6.25
N SER A 112 8.11 16.16 -7.56
CA SER A 112 7.51 17.04 -8.57
C SER A 112 6.01 17.22 -8.35
N GLY A 113 5.50 18.41 -8.68
CA GLY A 113 4.05 18.68 -8.65
C GLY A 113 3.23 17.77 -9.59
N SER A 114 3.87 17.21 -10.62
CA SER A 114 3.27 16.25 -11.56
C SER A 114 3.33 14.79 -11.10
N THR A 115 3.83 14.53 -9.89
CA THR A 115 3.75 13.19 -9.29
C THR A 115 2.30 12.87 -8.96
N LEU A 116 1.82 11.74 -9.46
CA LEU A 116 0.46 11.27 -9.25
C LEU A 116 0.40 10.35 -8.02
N LEU A 117 -0.54 10.65 -7.13
CA LEU A 117 -0.81 9.88 -5.92
C LEU A 117 -2.15 9.14 -6.08
N TYR A 118 -2.13 7.85 -5.80
CA TYR A 118 -3.31 6.99 -5.78
C TYR A 118 -3.58 6.54 -4.35
N ALA A 119 -4.82 6.66 -3.88
CA ALA A 119 -5.21 6.24 -2.54
C ALA A 119 -6.60 5.58 -2.51
N PRO A 120 -6.85 4.61 -1.61
CA PRO A 120 -5.92 4.08 -0.62
C PRO A 120 -5.12 2.88 -1.18
N GLU A 121 -3.89 2.70 -0.70
CA GLU A 121 -3.18 1.42 -0.79
C GLU A 121 -3.07 0.86 0.63
N VAL A 122 -3.68 -0.29 0.88
CA VAL A 122 -3.69 -0.92 2.21
C VAL A 122 -3.03 -2.29 2.13
N LYS A 123 -1.98 -2.49 2.94
CA LYS A 123 -1.33 -3.80 3.09
C LYS A 123 -1.61 -4.35 4.48
N PHE A 124 -2.52 -5.30 4.56
CA PHE A 124 -2.75 -6.05 5.79
C PHE A 124 -1.58 -7.00 6.00
N ARG A 125 -0.78 -6.75 7.04
CA ARG A 125 0.13 -7.79 7.53
C ARG A 125 -0.70 -8.73 8.39
N SER A 126 -0.74 -10.01 7.99
CA SER A 126 -1.44 -11.05 8.73
C SER A 126 -0.82 -11.22 10.12
N SER A 127 -1.66 -11.53 11.10
CA SER A 127 -1.19 -12.00 12.40
C SER A 127 -0.37 -13.27 12.18
N LYS A 128 0.91 -13.24 12.54
CA LYS A 128 1.81 -14.38 12.41
C LYS A 128 1.28 -15.54 13.23
N ILE A 129 0.94 -16.65 12.57
CA ILE A 129 0.54 -17.88 13.24
C ILE A 129 1.78 -18.43 13.95
N SER A 130 1.65 -18.71 15.25
CA SER A 130 2.72 -19.32 16.02
C SER A 130 2.91 -20.77 15.58
N THR A 131 4.13 -21.11 15.16
CA THR A 131 4.50 -22.46 14.70
C THR A 131 5.79 -22.94 15.34
N ASN A 132 6.00 -24.26 15.36
CA ASN A 132 7.29 -24.86 15.69
C ASN A 132 8.25 -24.83 14.47
N LYS A 133 9.45 -25.41 14.61
CA LYS A 133 10.48 -25.49 13.55
C LYS A 133 10.03 -26.28 12.31
N LYS A 134 8.99 -27.12 12.43
CA LYS A 134 8.40 -27.90 11.33
C LYS A 134 7.17 -27.21 10.72
N LEU A 135 6.91 -25.95 11.09
CA LEU A 135 5.75 -25.19 10.64
C LEU A 135 4.40 -25.74 11.11
N GLU A 136 4.41 -26.58 12.15
CA GLU A 136 3.21 -27.08 12.80
C GLU A 136 2.67 -26.02 13.77
N THR A 137 1.36 -25.83 13.76
CA THR A 137 0.66 -24.94 14.69
C THR A 137 0.53 -25.57 16.08
N LYS A 138 -0.17 -24.90 17.00
CA LYS A 138 -0.57 -25.48 18.28
C LYS A 138 -1.55 -26.66 18.11
N ILE A 139 -2.23 -26.77 16.97
CA ILE A 139 -3.12 -27.89 16.64
C ILE A 139 -2.27 -28.97 15.97
N LYS A 140 -2.18 -30.13 16.64
CA LYS A 140 -1.38 -31.26 16.16
C LYS A 140 -1.85 -31.72 14.78
N GLY A 141 -0.91 -31.91 13.86
CA GLY A 141 -1.19 -32.30 12.48
C GLY A 141 -1.67 -31.16 11.56
N LEU A 142 -1.84 -29.94 12.09
CA LEU A 142 -2.13 -28.75 11.29
C LEU A 142 -0.85 -27.93 11.07
N TYR A 143 -0.48 -27.80 9.80
CA TYR A 143 0.71 -27.07 9.37
C TYR A 143 0.32 -25.87 8.52
N VAL A 144 1.10 -24.80 8.63
CA VAL A 144 0.85 -23.56 7.87
C VAL A 144 2.15 -23.08 7.24
N ALA A 145 2.07 -22.61 6.00
CA ALA A 145 3.20 -22.07 5.24
C ALA A 145 2.74 -20.89 4.38
N GLY A 146 3.69 -20.14 3.84
CA GLY A 146 3.44 -19.00 2.96
C GLY A 146 3.07 -17.71 3.69
N ASP A 147 2.73 -16.70 2.88
CA ASP A 147 2.40 -15.35 3.34
C ASP A 147 1.10 -15.32 4.18
N GLY A 148 0.12 -16.16 3.84
CA GLY A 148 -1.15 -16.25 4.57
C GLY A 148 -0.99 -16.61 6.05
N ALA A 149 0.06 -17.37 6.39
CA ALA A 149 0.40 -17.73 7.76
C ALA A 149 1.18 -16.63 8.51
N GLY A 150 1.57 -15.55 7.82
CA GLY A 150 2.46 -14.52 8.34
C GLY A 150 3.91 -15.00 8.53
N LEU A 151 4.28 -16.09 7.85
CA LEU A 151 5.63 -16.69 7.90
C LEU A 151 6.55 -16.16 6.80
N SER A 152 5.98 -15.46 5.82
CA SER A 152 6.71 -14.77 4.76
C SER A 152 5.99 -13.48 4.35
N GLY A 153 6.59 -12.73 3.42
CA GLY A 153 6.00 -11.54 2.79
C GLY A 153 6.49 -11.35 1.36
N SER A 154 6.91 -12.43 0.70
CA SER A 154 7.39 -12.42 -0.68
C SER A 154 7.17 -13.78 -1.34
N ILE A 155 7.09 -13.78 -2.68
CA ILE A 155 6.92 -15.00 -3.47
C ILE A 155 8.03 -16.03 -3.15
N THR A 156 9.28 -15.57 -3.06
CA THR A 156 10.43 -16.44 -2.77
C THR A 156 10.41 -16.97 -1.34
N GLY A 157 10.04 -16.15 -0.36
CA GLY A 157 9.94 -16.60 1.01
C GLY A 157 8.76 -17.56 1.22
N ALA A 158 7.63 -17.33 0.55
CA ALA A 158 6.50 -18.25 0.57
C ALA A 158 6.91 -19.63 -0.01
N ALA A 159 7.60 -19.65 -1.15
CA ALA A 159 8.15 -20.88 -1.72
C ALA A 159 9.13 -21.60 -0.78
N ALA A 160 10.02 -20.84 -0.11
CA ALA A 160 10.96 -21.39 0.85
C ALA A 160 10.26 -22.07 2.04
N THR A 161 9.18 -21.48 2.57
CA THR A 161 8.39 -22.11 3.65
C THR A 161 7.70 -23.39 3.19
N GLY A 162 7.23 -23.46 1.95
CA GLY A 162 6.69 -24.70 1.37
C GLY A 162 7.75 -25.81 1.28
N LEU A 163 8.97 -25.46 0.88
CA LEU A 163 10.09 -26.42 0.86
C LEU A 163 10.48 -26.89 2.27
N LEU A 164 10.49 -26.00 3.26
CA LEU A 164 10.74 -26.34 4.65
C LEU A 164 9.70 -27.31 5.20
N PHE A 165 8.43 -27.07 4.90
CA PHE A 165 7.34 -27.98 5.23
C PHE A 165 7.54 -29.37 4.61
N ALA A 166 7.79 -29.43 3.29
CA ALA A 166 7.99 -30.69 2.57
C ALA A 166 9.17 -31.52 3.12
N ARG A 167 10.23 -30.86 3.60
CA ARG A 167 11.37 -31.54 4.25
C ARG A 167 11.10 -31.99 5.68
N GLY A 168 10.14 -31.35 6.36
CA GLY A 168 9.80 -31.59 7.76
C GLY A 168 8.83 -32.75 7.99
N ILE A 169 8.01 -33.08 6.97
CA ILE A 169 7.18 -34.28 6.94
C ILE A 169 8.06 -35.47 6.54
N LYS A 170 8.16 -36.45 7.44
CA LYS A 170 8.69 -37.78 7.17
C LYS A 170 7.58 -38.78 7.42
#